data_AF-A0A7W0ZQP2-F1
#
_entry.id   AF-A0A7W0ZQP2-F1
#
_cell.length_a   1.000
_cell.length_b   1.000
_cell.length_c   1.000
_cell.angle_alpha   90.00
_cell.angle_beta   90.00
_cell.angle_gamma   90.00
#
_symmetry.space_group_name_H-M   'P 1'
#
loop_
_entity.id
_entity.type
_entity.pdbx_description
1 polymer ?
#
loop_
_entity_poly.entity_id
_entity_poly.type
_entity_poly.pdbx_seq_one_letter_code
_entity_poly.pdbx_strand_id
1 'polypeptide(L)'
;MDDLQVQVIELRGSGGLGLFLRIGDDQRLYRVAPVRDPNQPRFWCLAAFECSSCGIPVTGTAIWAGSWGSAHHELSGLLDAIKEDASAWLLEDECAKLRTLLMQPRPPLPLPMARTTRRDVDHRASEALANPAERAS
;
A
#
# COMPACT_ATOMS: atom_id res chain seq x y z
N MET A 1 17.54 -6.94 18.56
CA MET A 1 16.38 -6.86 17.65
C MET A 1 15.89 -5.46 17.81
N ASP A 2 15.94 -4.64 16.76
CA ASP A 2 15.32 -3.32 16.82
C ASP A 2 13.83 -3.52 17.09
N ASP A 3 13.33 -2.90 18.17
CA ASP A 3 11.91 -2.87 18.47
C ASP A 3 11.21 -2.12 17.33
N LEU A 4 10.39 -2.83 16.57
CA LEU A 4 9.56 -2.22 15.54
C LEU A 4 8.56 -1.30 16.24
N GLN A 5 8.78 0.01 16.17
CA GLN A 5 7.83 0.95 16.75
C GLN A 5 6.56 0.98 15.89
N VAL A 6 5.47 0.44 16.43
CA VAL A 6 4.16 0.38 15.77
C VAL A 6 3.21 1.36 16.45
N GLN A 7 2.59 2.21 15.66
CA GLN A 7 1.59 3.15 16.15
C GLN A 7 0.31 3.02 15.35
N VAL A 8 -0.82 2.87 16.05
CA VAL A 8 -2.15 2.95 15.45
C VAL A 8 -2.51 4.41 15.23
N ILE A 9 -2.93 4.76 14.01
CA ILE A 9 -3.36 6.11 13.64
C ILE A 9 -4.83 6.06 13.23
N GLU A 10 -5.63 6.91 13.86
CA GLU A 10 -6.99 7.16 13.40
C GLU A 10 -6.97 8.28 12.34
N LEU A 11 -7.18 7.92 11.07
CA LEU A 11 -7.41 8.91 10.03
C LEU A 11 -8.85 9.43 10.14
N ARG A 12 -9.00 10.72 10.45
CA ARG A 12 -10.30 11.38 10.49
C ARG A 12 -10.97 11.29 9.12
N GLY A 13 -12.13 10.63 9.05
CA GLY A 13 -13.03 10.70 7.89
C GLY A 13 -13.03 9.53 6.90
N SER A 14 -12.29 8.44 7.11
CA SER A 14 -12.36 7.28 6.19
C SER A 14 -13.50 6.33 6.56
N GLY A 15 -14.62 6.43 5.84
CA GLY A 15 -15.87 5.69 6.08
C GLY A 15 -15.82 4.19 5.74
N GLY A 16 -15.14 3.38 6.54
CA GLY A 16 -15.19 1.92 6.45
C GLY A 16 -14.46 1.20 7.59
N LEU A 17 -14.71 -0.10 7.73
CA LEU A 17 -13.97 -1.00 8.62
C LEU A 17 -12.49 -1.01 8.20
N GLY A 18 -11.61 -0.57 9.07
CA GLY A 18 -10.16 -0.62 8.90
C GLY A 18 -9.43 0.34 9.85
N LEU A 19 -8.16 0.05 10.10
CA LEU A 19 -7.26 0.82 10.96
C LEU A 19 -5.96 1.12 10.22
N PHE A 20 -5.31 2.22 10.56
CA PHE A 20 -4.03 2.56 9.98
C PHE A 20 -2.91 2.30 10.99
N LEU A 21 -1.83 1.69 10.51
CA LEU A 21 -0.61 1.45 11.26
C LEU A 21 0.51 2.29 10.67
N ARG A 22 1.23 3.01 11.52
CA ARG A 22 2.50 3.62 11.21
C ARG A 22 3.62 2.78 11.79
N ILE A 23 4.62 2.50 10.96
CA ILE A 23 5.71 1.59 11.29
C ILE A 23 7.06 2.32 11.20
N GLY A 24 7.80 2.32 12.31
CA GLY A 24 9.14 2.88 12.45
C GLY A 24 9.22 4.39 12.16
N ASP A 25 10.46 4.87 12.07
CA ASP A 25 10.76 6.29 11.80
C ASP A 25 10.49 6.70 10.34
N ASP A 26 10.48 5.73 9.43
CA ASP A 26 10.26 5.88 7.97
C ASP A 26 8.85 6.37 7.58
N GLN A 27 7.98 6.63 8.56
CA GLN A 27 6.59 7.08 8.38
C GLN A 27 5.79 6.19 7.42
N ARG A 28 6.08 4.87 7.35
CA ARG A 28 5.34 3.97 6.47
C ARG A 28 3.94 3.77 7.01
N LEU A 29 2.95 3.99 6.17
CA LEU A 29 1.55 3.87 6.53
C LEU A 29 0.98 2.59 5.91
N TYR A 30 0.29 1.79 6.71
CA TYR A 30 -0.42 0.62 6.25
C TYR A 30 -1.87 0.71 6.68
N ARG A 31 -2.80 0.44 5.78
CA ARG A 31 -4.20 0.22 6.14
C ARG A 31 -4.43 -1.26 6.36
N VAL A 32 -4.80 -1.66 7.57
CA VAL A 32 -5.34 -2.99 7.85
C VAL A 32 -6.85 -2.94 7.72
N ALA A 33 -7.43 -3.79 6.88
CA ALA A 33 -8.86 -3.81 6.62
C ALA A 33 -9.38 -5.25 6.43
N PRO A 34 -10.64 -5.51 6.80
CA PRO A 34 -11.31 -6.75 6.45
C PRO A 34 -11.50 -6.86 4.94
N VAL A 35 -11.18 -8.02 4.39
CA VAL A 35 -11.45 -8.40 2.99
C VAL A 35 -12.01 -9.82 2.96
N ARG A 36 -12.56 -10.25 1.81
CA ARG A 36 -13.08 -11.61 1.67
C ARG A 36 -11.96 -12.63 1.69
N ASP A 37 -12.17 -13.70 2.45
CA ASP A 37 -11.27 -14.85 2.44
C ASP A 37 -11.29 -15.50 1.04
N PRO A 38 -10.15 -15.55 0.32
CA PRO A 38 -10.07 -16.15 -1.01
C PRO A 38 -10.45 -17.62 -1.05
N ASN A 39 -10.23 -18.36 0.04
CA ASN A 39 -10.54 -19.78 0.16
C ASN A 39 -11.99 -20.01 0.61
N GLN A 40 -12.59 -19.04 1.30
CA GLN A 40 -13.96 -19.12 1.79
C GLN A 40 -14.70 -17.78 1.65
N PRO A 41 -15.25 -17.45 0.46
CA PRO A 41 -15.77 -16.11 0.16
C PRO A 41 -16.92 -15.61 1.06
N ARG A 42 -17.57 -16.50 1.81
CA ARG A 42 -18.59 -16.15 2.82
C ARG A 42 -17.99 -15.51 4.07
N PHE A 43 -16.73 -15.82 4.36
CA PHE A 43 -15.98 -15.34 5.50
C PHE A 43 -15.04 -14.19 5.11
N TRP A 44 -14.39 -13.66 6.13
CA TRP A 44 -13.47 -12.54 6.03
C TRP A 44 -12.11 -12.91 6.58
N CYS A 45 -11.11 -12.12 6.21
CA CYS A 45 -9.79 -12.10 6.82
C CYS A 45 -9.24 -10.67 6.83
N LEU A 46 -8.15 -10.45 7.55
CA LEU A 46 -7.47 -9.17 7.57
C LEU A 46 -6.38 -9.11 6.52
N ALA A 47 -6.32 -7.98 5.81
CA ALA A 47 -5.24 -7.66 4.89
C ALA A 47 -4.71 -6.26 5.19
N ALA A 48 -3.39 -6.12 5.13
CA ALA A 48 -2.68 -4.85 5.17
C ALA A 48 -2.37 -4.37 3.74
N PHE A 49 -2.49 -3.07 3.53
CA PHE A 49 -2.19 -2.40 2.27
C PHE A 49 -1.21 -1.26 2.55
N GLU A 50 -0.07 -1.21 1.86
CA GLU A 50 0.82 -0.06 1.96
C GLU A 50 0.12 1.17 1.38
N CYS A 51 0.08 2.26 2.15
CA CYS A 51 -0.57 3.50 1.81
C CYS A 51 0.42 4.65 1.65
N SER A 52 0.07 5.60 0.79
CA SER A 52 0.72 6.91 0.76
C SER A 52 0.41 7.69 2.04
N SER A 53 1.08 8.82 2.24
CA SER A 53 0.82 9.72 3.38
C SER A 53 -0.64 10.22 3.43
N CYS A 54 -1.37 10.17 2.31
CA CYS A 54 -2.79 10.52 2.23
C CYS A 54 -3.74 9.34 2.53
N GLY A 55 -3.23 8.18 2.94
CA GLY A 55 -4.05 7.00 3.26
C GLY A 55 -4.55 6.21 2.04
N ILE A 56 -4.02 6.50 0.85
CA ILE A 56 -4.40 5.81 -0.40
C ILE A 56 -3.44 4.64 -0.63
N PRO A 57 -3.93 3.40 -0.87
CA PRO A 57 -3.07 2.27 -1.21
C PRO A 57 -2.13 2.60 -2.38
N VAL A 58 -0.82 2.47 -2.16
CA VAL A 58 0.22 2.70 -3.19
C VAL A 58 0.18 1.61 -4.24
N THR A 59 -0.14 0.38 -3.80
CA THR A 59 -0.36 -0.77 -4.67
C THR A 59 -1.71 -1.43 -4.36
N GLY A 60 -2.26 -2.17 -5.31
CA GLY A 60 -3.45 -2.99 -5.09
C GLY A 60 -3.16 -4.35 -4.42
N THR A 61 -1.91 -4.61 -4.03
CA THR A 61 -1.48 -5.91 -3.52
C THR A 61 -1.82 -6.02 -2.04
N ALA A 62 -2.66 -6.98 -1.69
CA ALA A 62 -2.98 -7.31 -0.30
C ALA A 62 -1.81 -8.06 0.36
N ILE A 63 -1.41 -7.59 1.55
CA ILE A 63 -0.51 -8.31 2.45
C ILE A 63 -1.38 -8.97 3.50
N TRP A 64 -1.59 -10.28 3.38
CA TRP A 64 -2.45 -11.02 4.30
C TRP A 64 -1.92 -10.98 5.74
N ALA A 65 -2.81 -10.64 6.66
CA ALA A 65 -2.51 -10.29 8.05
C ALA A 65 -3.32 -11.14 9.07
N GLY A 66 -3.79 -12.31 8.65
CA GLY A 66 -4.46 -13.27 9.54
C GLY A 66 -5.99 -13.14 9.64
N SER A 67 -6.52 -13.68 10.73
CA SER A 67 -7.95 -13.80 11.05
C SER A 67 -8.76 -14.49 9.95
N TRP A 68 -8.23 -15.59 9.43
CA TRP A 68 -8.85 -16.35 8.35
C TRP A 68 -10.19 -16.95 8.80
N GLY A 69 -11.18 -16.96 7.91
CA GLY A 69 -12.47 -17.57 8.20
C GLY A 69 -13.36 -16.81 9.20
N SER A 70 -13.06 -15.55 9.55
CA SER A 70 -13.86 -14.78 10.50
C SER A 70 -15.25 -14.44 9.96
N ALA A 71 -16.24 -14.48 10.83
CA ALA A 71 -17.58 -13.99 10.55
C ALA A 71 -17.61 -12.45 10.54
N HIS A 72 -18.55 -11.87 9.78
CA HIS A 72 -18.66 -10.42 9.66
C HIS A 72 -18.84 -9.69 11.01
N HIS A 73 -19.54 -10.30 11.96
CA HIS A 73 -19.80 -9.70 13.27
C HIS A 73 -18.59 -9.71 14.22
N GLU A 74 -17.56 -10.51 13.92
CA GLU A 74 -16.32 -10.58 14.70
C GLU A 74 -15.33 -9.48 14.30
N LEU A 75 -15.51 -8.89 13.11
CA LEU A 75 -14.57 -7.94 12.52
C LEU A 75 -14.35 -6.68 13.36
N SER A 76 -15.39 -6.13 13.98
CA SER A 76 -15.24 -4.95 14.83
C SER A 76 -14.39 -5.26 16.06
N GLY A 77 -14.65 -6.41 16.71
CA GLY A 77 -13.88 -6.85 17.87
C GLY A 77 -12.42 -7.11 17.54
N LEU A 78 -12.13 -7.72 16.38
CA LEU A 78 -10.76 -7.91 15.90
C LEU A 78 -10.05 -6.58 15.69
N LEU A 79 -10.70 -5.61 15.02
CA LEU A 79 -10.09 -4.30 14.79
C LEU A 79 -9.88 -3.52 16.08
N ASP A 80 -10.79 -3.64 17.05
CA ASP A 80 -10.65 -2.97 18.35
C ASP A 80 -9.52 -3.60 19.19
N ALA A 81 -9.36 -4.92 19.18
CA ALA A 81 -8.22 -5.59 19.82
C ALA A 81 -6.86 -5.13 19.23
N ILE A 82 -6.80 -4.94 17.90
CA ILE A 82 -5.59 -4.42 17.24
C ILE A 82 -5.34 -2.95 17.64
N LYS A 83 -6.39 -2.14 17.84
CA LYS A 83 -6.22 -0.77 18.33
C LYS A 83 -5.67 -0.72 19.75
N GLU A 84 -6.09 -1.66 20.59
CA GLU A 84 -5.63 -1.76 21.99
C GLU A 84 -4.15 -2.15 22.07
N ASP A 85 -3.73 -3.16 21.30
CA ASP A 85 -2.32 -3.59 21.26
C ASP A 85 -1.90 -4.15 19.89
N ALA A 86 -1.57 -3.24 18.98
CA ALA A 86 -1.09 -3.60 17.64
C ALA A 86 0.26 -4.34 17.66
N SER A 87 1.09 -4.11 18.69
CA SER A 87 2.38 -4.77 18.82
C SER A 87 2.21 -6.24 19.19
N ALA A 88 1.35 -6.55 20.16
CA ALA A 88 1.02 -7.92 20.52
C ALA A 88 0.37 -8.67 19.34
N TRP A 89 -0.60 -8.05 18.65
CA TRP A 89 -1.21 -8.64 17.47
C TRP A 89 -0.18 -8.95 16.37
N LEU A 90 0.77 -8.04 16.11
CA LEU A 90 1.83 -8.27 15.13
C LEU A 90 2.79 -9.39 15.52
N LEU A 91 2.87 -9.78 16.79
CA LEU A 91 3.70 -10.91 17.26
C LEU A 91 3.05 -12.27 17.03
N GLU A 92 1.74 -12.32 16.77
CA GLU A 92 1.04 -13.57 16.45
C GLU A 92 1.64 -14.26 15.21
N ASP A 93 1.50 -15.59 15.16
CA ASP A 93 2.05 -16.41 14.08
C ASP A 93 1.37 -16.11 12.74
N GLU A 94 0.08 -15.78 12.76
CA GLU A 94 -0.66 -15.40 11.54
C GLU A 94 -0.13 -14.12 10.90
N CYS A 95 0.44 -13.23 11.72
CA CYS A 95 1.07 -11.98 11.30
C CYS A 95 2.52 -12.16 10.83
N ALA A 96 3.10 -13.36 10.85
CA ALA A 96 4.51 -13.57 10.55
C ALA A 96 4.93 -12.99 9.19
N LYS A 97 4.11 -13.17 8.14
CA LYS A 97 4.39 -12.63 6.81
C LYS A 97 4.35 -11.10 6.79
N LEU A 98 3.35 -10.50 7.44
CA LEU A 98 3.26 -9.06 7.58
C LEU A 98 4.47 -8.53 8.35
N ARG A 99 4.79 -9.10 9.51
CA ARG A 99 5.94 -8.75 10.34
C ARG A 99 7.25 -8.80 9.55
N THR A 100 7.49 -9.87 8.79
CA THR A 100 8.68 -9.96 7.92
C THR A 100 8.75 -8.82 6.91
N LEU A 101 7.64 -8.47 6.26
CA LEU A 101 7.60 -7.39 5.29
C LEU A 101 7.80 -6.00 5.93
N LEU A 102 7.24 -5.78 7.12
CA LEU A 102 7.40 -4.54 7.86
C LEU A 102 8.85 -4.30 8.30
N MET A 103 9.60 -5.38 8.57
CA MET A 103 11.02 -5.31 8.94
C MET A 103 11.95 -5.12 7.73
N GLN A 104 11.45 -5.22 6.49
CA GLN A 104 12.31 -5.04 5.32
C GLN A 104 12.63 -3.55 5.11
N PRO A 105 13.91 -3.21 4.82
CA PRO A 105 14.27 -1.86 4.45
C PRO A 105 13.49 -1.45 3.21
N ARG A 106 13.13 -0.16 3.11
CA ARG A 106 12.31 0.33 2.02
C ARG A 106 13.14 0.14 0.75
N PRO A 107 12.62 -0.54 -0.28
CA PRO A 107 13.25 -0.42 -1.59
C PRO A 107 13.26 1.07 -1.94
N PRO A 108 14.36 1.60 -2.48
CA PRO A 108 14.43 3.01 -2.85
C PRO A 108 13.26 3.32 -3.79
N LEU A 109 12.46 4.32 -3.41
CA LEU A 109 11.33 4.74 -4.23
C LEU A 109 11.87 5.09 -5.62
N PRO A 110 11.29 4.54 -6.70
CA PRO A 110 11.67 4.98 -8.03
C PRO A 110 11.37 6.48 -8.10
N LEU A 111 12.43 7.28 -8.32
CA LEU A 111 12.27 8.71 -8.54
C LEU A 111 11.25 8.87 -9.68
N PRO A 112 10.26 9.78 -9.53
CA PRO A 112 9.32 10.01 -10.61
C PRO A 112 10.13 10.37 -11.85
N MET A 113 10.11 9.48 -12.86
CA MET A 113 10.73 9.78 -14.14
C MET A 113 10.10 11.09 -14.60
N ALA A 114 10.94 12.09 -14.83
CA ALA A 114 10.48 13.37 -15.34
C ALA A 114 9.58 13.08 -16.54
N ARG A 115 8.29 13.43 -16.45
CA ARG A 115 7.37 13.31 -17.59
C ARG A 115 8.02 14.06 -18.72
N THR A 116 8.50 13.35 -19.74
CA THR A 116 8.93 13.97 -20.98
C THR A 116 7.72 14.73 -21.49
N THR A 117 7.80 16.06 -21.44
CA THR A 117 6.70 16.90 -21.89
C THR A 117 6.51 16.62 -23.37
N ARG A 118 5.26 16.35 -23.75
CA ARG A 118 4.85 16.01 -25.13
C ARG A 118 5.25 17.07 -26.19
N ARG A 119 5.78 18.23 -25.77
CA ARG A 119 6.19 19.34 -26.64
C ARG A 119 7.44 19.09 -27.49
N ASP A 120 8.30 18.13 -27.13
CA ASP A 120 9.53 17.87 -27.89
C ASP A 120 9.32 17.00 -29.14
N VAL A 121 8.22 16.23 -29.20
CA VAL A 121 7.92 15.36 -30.35
C VAL A 121 7.44 16.18 -31.55
N ASP A 122 6.68 17.25 -31.31
CA ASP A 122 6.13 18.08 -32.39
C ASP A 122 7.19 18.95 -33.08
N HIS A 123 8.27 19.35 -32.38
CA HIS A 123 9.27 20.22 -33.00
C HIS A 123 10.16 19.48 -34.02
N ARG A 124 10.54 18.23 -33.73
CA ARG A 124 11.33 17.39 -34.67
C ARG A 124 10.53 16.95 -35.90
N ALA A 125 9.24 16.73 -35.77
CA ALA A 125 8.38 16.43 -36.91
C ALA A 125 8.24 17.63 -37.85
N SER A 126 8.19 18.85 -37.30
CA SER A 126 8.06 20.08 -38.08
C SER A 126 9.34 20.45 -38.84
N GLU A 127 10.53 20.20 -38.28
CA GLU A 127 11.81 20.42 -38.99
C GLU A 127 12.05 19.41 -40.12
N ALA A 128 11.57 18.17 -40.00
CA ALA A 128 11.73 17.15 -41.04
C ALA A 128 10.85 17.36 -42.27
N LEU A 129 9.74 18.11 -42.15
CA LEU A 129 8.86 18.46 -43.27
C LEU A 129 9.26 19.75 -44.00
N ALA A 130 10.18 20.54 -43.44
CA ALA A 130 10.51 21.87 -43.97
C ALA A 130 11.60 21.86 -45.06
N ASN A 131 12.19 20.72 -45.42
CA ASN A 131 13.28 20.69 -46.42
C ASN A 131 13.11 19.57 -47.48
N PRO A 132 12.26 19.77 -48.52
CA PRO A 132 12.15 18.86 -49.65
C PRO A 132 13.06 19.28 -50.83
N ALA A 133 14.21 19.90 -50.58
CA ALA A 133 15.07 20.46 -51.62
C ALA A 133 16.46 19.80 -51.66
N GLU A 134 16.54 18.50 -51.89
CA GLU A 134 17.72 17.84 -52.48
C GLU A 134 17.45 16.35 -52.64
N ARG A 135 16.99 15.93 -53.82
CA ARG A 135 17.23 14.60 -54.44
C ARG A 135 16.42 14.45 -55.72
N ALA A 136 16.91 15.08 -56.78
CA ALA A 136 16.70 14.63 -58.15
C ALA A 136 17.92 15.07 -58.96
N SER A 137 18.91 14.18 -59.02
CA SER A 137 19.92 14.11 -60.09
C SER A 137 19.68 12.80 -60.83
#